data_AF-A0A2S4ZC83-F1
#
_entry.id   AF-A0A2S4ZC83-F1
#
_cell.length_a   1.000
_cell.length_b   1.000
_cell.length_c   1.000
_cell.angle_alpha   90.00
_cell.angle_beta   90.00
_cell.angle_gamma   90.00
#
_symmetry.space_group_name_H-M   'P 1'
#
loop_
_entity.id
_entity.type
_entity.pdbx_description
1 polymer ?
#
loop_
_entity_poly.entity_id
_entity_poly.type
_entity_poly.pdbx_seq_one_letter_code
_entity_poly.pdbx_strand_id
1 'polypeptide(L)'
;MTGALDDGPVFVDDTPAIPANVAEQARPAWELYQKTPGATQIAELITDLLHLADKIERPGGAERAIEEAVAEYRRDRARYLEFMVERVKRGRSATAPKLPVYLGQFRPAGQDWITIAEGYETAERIDVAGCLTVQMQKADFRTGEIRAHVEDLARGAVLTADNGTAFRVIENPARQG
;
A
#
# COMPACT_ATOMS: atom_id res chain seq x y z
N MET A 1 53.39 -5.02 22.03
CA MET A 1 52.48 -4.38 21.07
C MET A 1 51.34 -5.34 20.80
N THR A 2 50.22 -5.10 21.48
CA THR A 2 48.96 -5.84 21.40
C THR A 2 48.11 -5.26 20.28
N GLY A 3 47.71 -6.09 19.32
CA GLY A 3 46.73 -5.76 18.30
C GLY A 3 45.81 -6.95 18.08
N ALA A 4 44.73 -6.99 18.85
CA ALA A 4 43.63 -7.93 18.66
C ALA A 4 42.86 -7.51 17.40
N LEU A 5 42.69 -8.44 16.46
CA LEU A 5 41.76 -8.27 15.35
C LEU A 5 40.36 -8.67 15.85
N ASP A 6 39.45 -7.73 15.64
CA ASP A 6 38.05 -7.71 16.01
C ASP A 6 37.28 -8.65 15.06
N ASP A 7 36.94 -9.85 15.53
CA ASP A 7 36.04 -10.78 14.84
C ASP A 7 34.60 -10.30 15.03
N GLY A 8 34.20 -9.34 14.20
CA GLY A 8 32.80 -8.92 14.10
C GLY A 8 31.89 -10.09 13.70
N PRO A 9 30.60 -10.07 14.10
CA PRO A 9 29.68 -11.16 13.83
C PRO A 9 29.48 -11.37 12.33
N VAL A 10 29.75 -12.58 11.87
CA VAL A 10 29.39 -13.07 10.54
C VAL A 10 27.87 -13.22 10.52
N PHE A 11 27.18 -12.31 9.84
CA PHE A 11 25.75 -12.47 9.53
C PHE A 11 25.64 -13.56 8.46
N VAL A 12 25.28 -14.77 8.88
CA VAL A 12 24.85 -15.82 7.96
C VAL A 12 23.49 -15.41 7.45
N ASP A 13 23.40 -15.12 6.15
CA ASP A 13 22.15 -14.85 5.46
C ASP A 13 21.38 -16.17 5.33
N ASP A 14 20.58 -16.49 6.35
CA ASP A 14 19.69 -17.66 6.40
C ASP A 14 18.40 -17.43 5.59
N THR A 15 18.39 -16.49 4.64
CA THR A 15 17.28 -16.36 3.70
C THR A 15 17.23 -17.62 2.85
N PRO A 16 16.17 -18.45 2.93
CA PRO A 16 16.07 -19.64 2.09
C PRO A 16 16.15 -19.19 0.63
N ALA A 17 17.16 -19.67 -0.08
CA ALA A 17 17.33 -19.38 -1.50
C ALA A 17 16.06 -19.82 -2.22
N ILE A 18 15.28 -18.85 -2.71
CA ILE A 18 14.17 -19.12 -3.64
C ILE A 18 14.82 -19.92 -4.78
N PRO A 19 14.39 -21.17 -5.05
CA PRO A 19 14.98 -21.97 -6.10
C PRO A 19 14.97 -21.14 -7.38
N ALA A 20 16.13 -21.01 -8.04
CA ALA A 20 16.30 -20.16 -9.21
C ALA A 20 15.20 -20.37 -10.29
N ASN A 21 14.57 -21.54 -10.30
CA ASN A 21 13.49 -21.88 -11.22
C ASN A 21 12.18 -21.08 -11.00
N VAL A 22 11.86 -20.61 -9.79
CA VAL A 22 10.53 -20.02 -9.51
C VAL A 22 10.50 -18.55 -9.96
N ALA A 23 11.56 -17.80 -9.64
CA ALA A 23 11.73 -16.42 -10.10
C ALA A 23 11.86 -16.35 -11.65
N GLU A 24 12.51 -17.34 -12.27
CA GLU A 24 12.58 -17.46 -13.73
C GLU A 24 11.22 -17.81 -14.35
N GLN A 25 10.37 -18.60 -13.67
CA GLN A 25 9.00 -18.91 -14.12
C GLN A 25 8.03 -17.72 -13.99
N ALA A 26 8.23 -16.85 -13.00
CA ALA A 26 7.43 -15.65 -12.80
C ALA A 26 7.81 -14.48 -13.74
N ARG A 27 9.05 -14.47 -14.27
CA ARG A 27 9.59 -13.38 -15.09
C ARG A 27 8.82 -13.13 -16.40
N PRO A 28 8.40 -14.16 -17.17
CA PRO A 28 7.60 -13.94 -18.38
C PRO A 28 6.23 -13.30 -18.10
N ALA A 29 5.58 -13.67 -16.98
CA ALA A 29 4.34 -13.05 -16.56
C ALA A 29 4.57 -11.57 -16.24
N TRP A 30 5.59 -11.26 -15.43
CA TRP A 30 5.98 -9.88 -15.12
C TRP A 30 6.24 -9.02 -16.36
N GLU A 31 7.02 -9.53 -17.32
CA GLU A 31 7.35 -8.81 -18.55
C GLU A 31 6.15 -8.58 -19.49
N LEU A 32 5.16 -9.47 -19.47
CA LEU A 32 3.92 -9.33 -20.22
C LEU A 32 3.04 -8.21 -19.64
N TYR A 33 2.90 -8.19 -18.31
CA TYR A 33 2.09 -7.18 -17.62
C TYR A 33 2.74 -5.79 -17.66
N GLN A 34 4.07 -5.68 -17.57
CA GLN A 34 4.79 -4.39 -17.66
C GLN A 34 4.55 -3.64 -18.98
N LYS A 35 4.23 -4.35 -20.07
CA LYS A 35 4.09 -3.77 -21.42
C LYS A 35 2.67 -3.39 -21.80
N THR A 36 1.69 -3.71 -20.96
CA THR A 36 0.29 -3.44 -21.23
C THR A 36 -0.11 -2.13 -20.54
N PRO A 37 -0.98 -1.26 -21.07
CA PRO A 37 -1.49 -0.08 -20.34
C PRO A 37 -2.83 -0.36 -19.62
N GLY A 38 -2.94 -0.11 -18.31
CA GLY A 38 -4.20 -0.26 -17.56
C GLY A 38 -4.06 -0.60 -16.06
N ALA A 39 -4.96 -0.08 -15.23
CA ALA A 39 -4.94 -0.21 -13.76
C ALA A 39 -5.21 -1.64 -13.22
N THR A 40 -5.73 -2.57 -14.03
CA THR A 40 -6.09 -3.94 -13.59
C THR A 40 -4.92 -4.94 -13.62
N GLN A 41 -3.79 -4.56 -14.21
CA GLN A 41 -2.68 -5.48 -14.48
C GLN A 41 -1.97 -6.02 -13.25
N ILE A 42 -1.88 -5.22 -12.19
CA ILE A 42 -1.25 -5.66 -10.95
C ILE A 42 -2.13 -6.72 -10.28
N ALA A 43 -3.45 -6.55 -10.31
CA ALA A 43 -4.38 -7.53 -9.74
C ALA A 43 -4.40 -8.84 -10.54
N GLU A 44 -4.35 -8.74 -11.88
CA GLU A 44 -4.25 -9.89 -12.78
C GLU A 44 -2.92 -10.63 -12.61
N LEU A 45 -1.80 -9.90 -12.55
CA LEU A 45 -0.48 -10.45 -12.25
C LEU A 45 -0.44 -11.14 -10.89
N ILE A 46 -0.98 -10.51 -9.83
CA ILE A 46 -1.05 -11.13 -8.49
C ILE A 46 -1.83 -12.43 -8.57
N THR A 47 -2.98 -12.43 -9.26
CA THR A 47 -3.81 -13.63 -9.42
C THR A 47 -3.04 -14.75 -10.14
N ASP A 48 -2.32 -14.44 -11.22
CA ASP A 48 -1.52 -15.40 -11.98
C ASP A 48 -0.37 -15.96 -11.14
N LEU A 49 0.30 -15.12 -10.33
CA LEU A 49 1.37 -15.53 -9.44
C LEU A 49 0.88 -16.44 -8.31
N LEU A 50 -0.30 -16.15 -7.74
CA LEU A 50 -0.94 -17.01 -6.74
C LEU A 50 -1.32 -18.36 -7.33
N HIS A 51 -1.89 -18.37 -8.54
CA HIS A 51 -2.21 -19.61 -9.25
C HIS A 51 -0.95 -20.44 -9.57
N LEU A 52 0.16 -19.78 -9.91
CA LEU A 52 1.45 -20.44 -10.12
C LEU A 52 2.01 -21.04 -8.82
N ALA A 53 1.89 -20.33 -7.69
CA ALA A 53 2.30 -20.83 -6.38
C ALA A 53 1.56 -22.12 -6.00
N ASP A 54 0.23 -22.16 -6.20
CA ASP A 54 -0.57 -23.37 -5.99
C ASP A 54 -0.15 -24.55 -6.90
N LYS A 55 0.26 -24.26 -8.14
CA LYS A 55 0.73 -25.29 -9.08
C LYS A 55 2.10 -25.85 -8.71
N ILE A 56 3.01 -25.03 -8.19
CA ILE A 56 4.37 -25.43 -7.83
C ILE A 56 4.38 -26.16 -6.47
N GLU A 57 3.59 -25.68 -5.50
CA GLU A 57 3.71 -26.11 -4.11
C GLU A 57 2.62 -27.08 -3.64
N ARG A 58 1.70 -27.49 -4.54
CA ARG A 58 0.43 -28.20 -4.26
C ARG A 58 -0.64 -27.23 -3.69
N PRO A 59 -1.93 -27.65 -3.59
CA PRO A 59 -3.00 -26.76 -3.12
C PRO A 59 -2.67 -26.14 -1.75
N GLY A 60 -2.68 -24.80 -1.68
CA GLY A 60 -2.34 -24.02 -0.48
C GLY A 60 -1.09 -23.13 -0.63
N GLY A 61 -0.35 -23.25 -1.74
CA GLY A 61 0.79 -22.38 -2.04
C GLY A 61 0.41 -20.91 -2.19
N ALA A 62 -0.78 -20.61 -2.74
CA ALA A 62 -1.29 -19.24 -2.84
C ALA A 62 -1.53 -18.60 -1.47
N GLU A 63 -2.15 -19.33 -0.54
CA GLU A 63 -2.45 -18.82 0.80
C GLU A 63 -1.16 -18.53 1.57
N ARG A 64 -0.20 -19.45 1.51
CA ARG A 64 1.13 -19.27 2.11
C ARG A 64 1.87 -18.07 1.52
N ALA A 65 1.85 -17.89 0.19
CA ALA A 65 2.48 -16.76 -0.47
C ALA A 65 1.86 -15.41 -0.03
N ILE A 66 0.54 -15.36 0.18
CA ILE A 66 -0.14 -14.17 0.70
C ILE A 66 0.31 -13.88 2.13
N GLU A 67 0.34 -14.89 3.00
CA GLU A 67 0.77 -14.72 4.40
C GLU A 67 2.21 -14.23 4.50
N GLU A 68 3.11 -14.83 3.72
CA GLU A 68 4.52 -14.44 3.65
C GLU A 68 4.67 -13.00 3.13
N ALA A 69 3.97 -12.63 2.05
CA ALA A 69 3.99 -11.28 1.50
C ALA A 69 3.45 -10.23 2.49
N VAL A 70 2.38 -10.54 3.23
CA VAL A 70 1.83 -9.66 4.27
C VAL A 70 2.82 -9.51 5.43
N ALA A 71 3.46 -10.61 5.85
CA ALA A 71 4.46 -10.58 6.92
C ALA A 71 5.70 -9.78 6.51
N GLU A 72 6.15 -9.90 5.26
CA GLU A 72 7.26 -9.14 4.70
C GLU A 72 6.94 -7.65 4.56
N TYR A 73 5.76 -7.31 4.02
CA TYR A 73 5.29 -5.93 3.96
C TYR A 73 5.27 -5.27 5.35
N ARG A 74 4.80 -5.98 6.38
CA ARG A 74 4.81 -5.47 7.76
C ARG A 74 6.23 -5.23 8.28
N ARG A 75 7.17 -6.13 8.00
CA ARG A 75 8.59 -5.99 8.36
C ARG A 75 9.25 -4.82 7.62
N ASP A 76 9.00 -4.69 6.33
CA ASP A 76 9.55 -3.60 5.50
C ASP A 76 8.98 -2.25 5.89
N ARG A 77 7.69 -2.19 6.19
CA ARG A 77 7.07 -0.97 6.73
C ARG A 77 7.71 -0.55 8.05
N ALA A 78 7.99 -1.50 8.95
CA ALA A 78 8.68 -1.21 10.20
C ALA A 78 10.12 -0.71 9.98
N ARG A 79 10.89 -1.38 9.10
CA ARG A 79 12.26 -0.97 8.73
C ARG A 79 12.30 0.40 8.05
N TYR A 80 11.34 0.68 7.16
CA TYR A 80 11.21 1.97 6.51
C TYR A 80 10.91 3.10 7.51
N LEU A 81 10.01 2.86 8.46
CA LEU A 81 9.70 3.82 9.53
C LEU A 81 10.91 4.06 10.43
N GLU A 82 11.62 3.01 10.83
CA GLU A 82 12.85 3.11 11.62
C GLU A 82 13.95 3.90 10.89
N PHE A 83 14.18 3.58 9.61
CA PHE A 83 15.11 4.30 8.76
C PHE A 83 14.76 5.79 8.62
N MET A 84 13.47 6.11 8.47
CA MET A 84 12.98 7.49 8.38
C MET A 84 13.19 8.24 9.70
N VAL A 85 12.88 7.61 10.84
CA VAL A 85 13.11 8.18 12.17
C VAL A 85 14.59 8.47 12.40
N GLU A 86 15.47 7.55 12.02
CA GLU A 86 16.92 7.70 12.20
C GLU A 86 17.53 8.76 11.28
N ARG A 87 16.99 8.93 10.06
CA ARG A 87 17.37 10.05 9.17
C ARG A 87 17.00 11.41 9.77
N VAL A 88 15.80 11.53 10.34
CA VAL A 88 15.34 12.76 11.02
C VAL A 88 16.22 13.07 12.23
N LYS A 89 16.56 12.08 13.06
CA LYS A 89 17.44 12.24 14.23
C LYS A 89 18.84 12.75 13.87
N ARG A 90 19.37 12.38 12.70
CA ARG A 90 20.73 12.73 12.27
C ARG A 90 20.86 14.11 11.62
N GLY A 91 19.81 14.92 11.60
CA GLY A 91 19.85 16.29 11.04
C GLY A 91 20.17 16.36 9.54
N ARG A 92 20.28 15.21 8.86
CA ARG A 92 20.31 15.15 7.40
C ARG A 92 18.90 15.49 6.96
N SER A 93 18.75 16.63 6.27
CA SER A 93 17.49 17.06 5.68
C SER A 93 16.78 15.83 5.07
N ALA A 94 15.81 15.31 5.83
CA ALA A 94 14.74 14.55 5.23
C ALA A 94 14.13 15.58 4.30
N THR A 95 14.26 15.39 3.00
CA THR A 95 13.53 16.14 1.99
C THR A 95 12.17 16.43 2.61
N ALA A 96 11.84 17.72 2.84
CA ALA A 96 10.72 18.12 3.68
C ALA A 96 9.54 17.19 3.39
N PRO A 97 8.90 16.57 4.41
CA PRO A 97 7.94 15.50 4.20
C PRO A 97 7.01 15.91 3.07
N LYS A 98 7.08 15.17 1.95
CA LYS A 98 6.37 15.56 0.73
C LYS A 98 4.93 15.75 1.11
N LEU A 99 4.41 16.97 1.01
CA LEU A 99 3.04 17.23 1.40
C LEU A 99 2.14 16.35 0.53
N PRO A 100 1.21 15.56 1.11
CA PRO A 100 0.32 14.73 0.32
C PRO A 100 -0.45 15.63 -0.66
N VAL A 101 -0.66 15.13 -1.88
CA VAL A 101 -1.43 15.79 -2.95
C VAL A 101 -2.92 15.77 -2.62
N TYR A 102 -3.41 14.61 -2.19
CA TYR A 102 -4.83 14.37 -1.92
C TYR A 102 -5.05 13.86 -0.51
N LEU A 103 -6.18 14.25 0.09
CA LEU A 103 -6.60 13.84 1.42
C LEU A 103 -7.97 13.17 1.31
N GLY A 104 -8.05 11.90 1.72
CA GLY A 104 -9.29 11.18 1.92
C GLY A 104 -9.77 11.39 3.34
N GLN A 105 -10.97 11.95 3.49
CA GLN A 105 -11.51 12.36 4.76
C GLN A 105 -12.91 11.80 4.99
N PHE A 106 -13.23 11.54 6.25
CA PHE A 106 -14.59 11.28 6.69
C PHE A 106 -14.93 12.15 7.88
N ARG A 107 -16.22 12.36 8.11
CA ARG A 107 -16.74 13.20 9.19
C ARG A 107 -17.98 12.53 9.79
N PRO A 108 -17.89 11.98 11.01
CA PRO A 108 -19.08 11.54 11.75
C PRO A 108 -20.07 12.69 11.96
N ALA A 109 -21.35 12.36 12.15
CA ALA A 109 -22.39 13.36 12.38
C ALA A 109 -22.03 14.29 13.56
N GLY A 110 -22.00 15.60 13.30
CA GLY A 110 -21.69 16.62 14.31
C GLY A 110 -20.21 16.72 14.73
N GLN A 111 -19.29 16.07 14.02
CA GLN A 111 -17.85 16.13 14.31
C GLN A 111 -17.07 16.86 13.20
N ASP A 112 -15.78 17.05 13.43
CA ASP A 112 -14.85 17.61 12.44
C ASP A 112 -14.40 16.56 11.41
N TRP A 113 -13.86 17.03 10.29
CA TRP A 113 -13.28 16.17 9.25
C TRP A 113 -11.99 15.51 9.75
N ILE A 114 -11.92 14.19 9.59
CA ILE A 114 -10.78 13.35 9.98
C ILE A 114 -10.14 12.80 8.70
N THR A 115 -8.85 13.07 8.51
CA THR A 115 -8.05 12.48 7.44
C THR A 115 -7.68 11.04 7.79
N ILE A 116 -7.99 10.10 6.90
CA ILE A 116 -7.68 8.68 7.08
C ILE A 116 -6.94 8.07 5.90
N ALA A 117 -6.79 8.82 4.81
CA ALA A 117 -6.01 8.42 3.65
C ALA A 117 -5.28 9.62 3.06
N GLU A 118 -4.05 9.40 2.60
CA GLU A 118 -3.17 10.41 2.01
C GLU A 118 -2.62 9.89 0.68
N GLY A 119 -2.80 10.66 -0.38
CA GLY A 119 -2.23 10.38 -1.69
C GLY A 119 -1.03 11.28 -1.96
N TYR A 120 0.08 10.71 -2.41
CA TYR A 120 1.31 11.43 -2.76
C TYR A 120 1.45 11.59 -4.28
N GLU A 121 2.60 12.06 -4.78
CA GLU A 121 2.81 12.52 -6.17
C GLU A 121 2.38 11.53 -7.28
N THR A 122 2.40 10.22 -7.01
CA THR A 122 2.00 9.19 -7.98
C THR A 122 0.61 8.63 -7.73
N ALA A 123 -0.05 9.03 -6.65
CA ALA A 123 -1.39 8.54 -6.30
C ALA A 123 -2.45 9.32 -7.05
N GLU A 124 -3.45 8.62 -7.58
CA GLU A 124 -4.63 9.24 -8.15
C GLU A 124 -5.69 9.49 -7.07
N ARG A 125 -6.64 10.40 -7.32
CA ARG A 125 -7.77 10.63 -6.40
C ARG A 125 -8.58 9.37 -6.16
N ILE A 126 -8.67 8.49 -7.16
CA ILE A 126 -9.42 7.24 -7.07
C ILE A 126 -8.79 6.25 -6.08
N ASP A 127 -7.45 6.22 -5.98
CA ASP A 127 -6.74 5.38 -5.00
C ASP A 127 -7.08 5.83 -3.56
N VAL A 128 -7.05 7.16 -3.33
CA VAL A 128 -7.37 7.76 -2.04
C VAL A 128 -8.84 7.59 -1.68
N ALA A 129 -9.74 7.69 -2.66
CA ALA A 129 -11.16 7.41 -2.48
C ALA A 129 -11.40 5.94 -2.11
N GLY A 130 -10.69 5.00 -2.74
CA GLY A 130 -10.77 3.57 -2.43
C GLY A 130 -10.41 3.24 -0.97
N CYS A 131 -9.49 3.99 -0.37
CA CYS A 131 -9.15 3.83 1.05
C CYS A 131 -10.33 4.14 2.00
N LEU A 132 -11.37 4.86 1.55
CA LEU A 132 -12.54 5.19 2.35
C LEU A 132 -13.58 4.05 2.42
N THR A 133 -13.44 3.01 1.60
CA THR A 133 -14.42 1.90 1.48
C THR A 133 -14.78 1.26 2.81
N VAL A 134 -13.81 0.98 3.68
CA VAL A 134 -14.06 0.35 4.98
C VAL A 134 -14.92 1.25 5.87
N GLN A 135 -14.74 2.57 5.81
CA GLN A 135 -15.55 3.50 6.59
C GLN A 135 -16.93 3.70 5.98
N MET A 136 -17.05 3.68 4.65
CA MET A 136 -18.35 3.69 3.97
C MET A 136 -19.18 2.46 4.37
N GLN A 137 -18.58 1.27 4.42
CA GLN A 137 -19.24 0.05 4.90
C GLN A 137 -19.72 0.19 6.36
N LYS A 138 -18.89 0.78 7.23
CA LYS A 138 -19.26 1.07 8.63
C LYS A 138 -20.35 2.14 8.76
N ALA A 139 -20.54 2.96 7.73
CA ALA A 139 -21.60 3.94 7.64
C ALA A 139 -22.82 3.42 6.84
N ASP A 140 -22.97 2.10 6.73
CA ASP A 140 -24.10 1.40 6.10
C ASP A 140 -24.28 1.62 4.60
N PHE A 141 -23.24 2.08 3.88
CA PHE A 141 -23.26 2.05 2.42
C PHE A 141 -23.32 0.60 1.91
N ARG A 142 -24.20 0.35 0.94
CA ARG A 142 -24.38 -0.98 0.35
C ARG A 142 -23.15 -1.39 -0.44
N THR A 143 -22.63 -2.59 -0.20
CA THR A 143 -21.40 -3.09 -0.84
C THR A 143 -21.43 -3.01 -2.38
N GLY A 144 -22.59 -3.25 -3.00
CA GLY A 144 -22.75 -3.16 -4.46
C GLY A 144 -22.67 -1.74 -5.04
N GLU A 145 -22.86 -0.71 -4.21
CA GLU A 145 -22.88 0.71 -4.62
C GLU A 145 -21.55 1.41 -4.33
N ILE A 146 -20.71 0.82 -3.47
CA ILE A 146 -19.42 1.38 -3.03
C ILE A 146 -18.52 1.77 -4.20
N ARG A 147 -18.47 0.97 -5.27
CA ARG A 147 -17.62 1.30 -6.44
C ARG A 147 -18.03 2.63 -7.07
N ALA A 148 -19.33 2.84 -7.29
CA ALA A 148 -19.83 4.09 -7.86
C ALA A 148 -19.52 5.27 -6.93
N HIS A 149 -19.69 5.07 -5.62
CA HIS A 149 -19.36 6.08 -4.62
C HIS A 149 -17.87 6.44 -4.57
N VAL A 150 -16.97 5.47 -4.73
CA VAL A 150 -15.53 5.72 -4.87
C VAL A 150 -15.24 6.60 -6.09
N GLU A 151 -15.89 6.33 -7.23
CA GLU A 151 -15.74 7.16 -8.42
C GLU A 151 -16.28 8.59 -8.22
N ASP A 152 -17.42 8.73 -7.54
CA ASP A 152 -17.99 10.04 -7.22
C ASP A 152 -17.07 10.85 -6.30
N LEU A 153 -16.52 10.22 -5.27
CA LEU A 153 -15.52 10.82 -4.38
C LEU A 153 -14.26 11.24 -5.15
N ALA A 154 -13.78 10.41 -6.08
CA ALA A 154 -12.62 10.73 -6.92
C ALA A 154 -12.87 11.95 -7.83
N ARG A 155 -14.12 12.14 -8.30
CA ARG A 155 -14.57 13.32 -9.04
C ARG A 155 -14.73 14.57 -8.14
N GLY A 156 -14.59 14.43 -6.83
CA GLY A 156 -14.69 15.52 -5.86
C GLY A 156 -16.07 15.68 -5.22
N ALA A 157 -16.96 14.69 -5.37
CA ALA A 157 -18.23 14.70 -4.65
C ALA A 157 -18.01 14.59 -3.13
N VAL A 158 -18.97 15.13 -2.38
CA VAL A 158 -19.10 14.87 -0.95
C VAL A 158 -20.30 13.95 -0.76
N LEU A 159 -20.05 12.74 -0.27
CA LEU A 159 -21.10 11.76 -0.01
C LEU A 159 -21.51 11.83 1.45
N THR A 160 -22.79 11.62 1.74
CA THR A 160 -23.32 11.58 3.11
C THR A 160 -24.19 10.34 3.26
N ALA A 161 -23.89 9.51 4.27
CA ALA A 161 -24.71 8.38 4.67
C ALA A 161 -25.96 8.84 5.44
N ASP A 162 -26.96 7.97 5.54
CA ASP A 162 -28.19 8.21 6.31
C ASP A 162 -27.94 8.49 7.79
N ASN A 163 -26.86 7.92 8.35
CA ASN A 163 -26.43 8.18 9.73
C ASN A 163 -25.73 9.55 9.92
N GLY A 164 -25.65 10.37 8.86
CA GLY A 164 -25.03 11.69 8.86
C GLY A 164 -23.51 11.70 8.69
N THR A 165 -22.87 10.54 8.52
CA THR A 165 -21.43 10.45 8.23
C THR A 165 -21.15 10.93 6.81
N ALA A 166 -20.25 11.89 6.66
CA ALA A 166 -19.87 12.42 5.36
C ALA A 166 -18.46 11.96 4.93
N PHE A 167 -18.24 11.87 3.63
CA PHE A 167 -16.98 11.42 3.00
C PHE A 167 -16.60 12.38 1.88
N ARG A 168 -15.29 12.65 1.74
CA ARG A 168 -14.76 13.45 0.61
C ARG A 168 -13.32 13.10 0.31
N VAL A 169 -12.90 13.41 -0.91
CA VAL A 169 -11.48 13.51 -1.29
C VAL A 169 -11.21 14.93 -1.75
N ILE A 170 -10.20 15.57 -1.16
CA ILE A 170 -9.81 16.94 -1.51
C ILE A 170 -8.34 17.00 -1.90
N GLU A 171 -7.96 18.01 -2.67
CA GLU A 171 -6.56 18.42 -2.75
C GLU A 171 -6.11 18.97 -1.40
N ASN A 172 -4.86 18.71 -1.04
CA ASN A 172 -4.29 19.21 0.19
C ASN A 172 -4.11 20.74 0.11
N PRO A 173 -4.84 21.52 0.92
CA PRO A 173 -4.75 22.99 0.88
C PRO A 173 -3.35 23.51 1.20
N ALA A 174 -2.55 22.74 1.96
CA ALA A 174 -1.17 23.09 2.30
C ALA A 174 -0.23 23.16 1.08
N ARG A 175 -0.68 22.70 -0.10
CA ARG A 175 0.08 22.76 -1.36
C ARG A 175 -0.23 23.99 -2.21
N GLN A 176 -1.25 24.78 -1.87
CA GLN A 176 -1.65 25.98 -2.63
C GLN A 176 -0.94 27.27 -2.16
N GLY A 177 0.23 27.12 -1.51
CA GLY A 177 1.05 28.24 -1.03
C GLY A 177 1.76 29.00 -2.14
#